data_AF-A0A8T4Y795-F1
#
_entry.id   AF-A0A8T4Y795-F1
#
_cell.length_a   1.000
_cell.length_b   1.000
_cell.length_c   1.000
_cell.angle_alpha   90.00
_cell.angle_beta   90.00
_cell.angle_gamma   90.00
#
_symmetry.space_group_name_H-M   'P 1'
#
loop_
_entity.id
_entity.type
_entity.pdbx_description
1 polymer ?
#
loop_
_entity_poly.entity_id
_entity_poly.type
_entity_poly.pdbx_seq_one_letter_code
_entity_poly.pdbx_strand_id
1 'polypeptide(L)'
;MEACSVLEMRGQRLIAVGLVAVLLLAFVAVPVAFAEAPGAGAYEDISVDAAYKMIKKGTVSLVLDVRNQSEYNLGHLYSAVLIPVYELEDRIGELQEHMNDPIIVYCKAGSRSQIACQILASNGFTKVYNMLGGITAWIEAGHPIYTTYHYVTVNVVGKHISANIEPILLYQTSGSSCVCQSCSQDQEPPSTNTPLNIAVTTLEQDEVRTVTLVTYEANDTAYEVLVTQTLLWNYNEASTKTNRTAKFISTEIAVEDISLQFYSLSYIVQHEKYNLTIHTTLTPQDAETYNSSFTIMNYAPAGKSELVSLEFVEFNSSITLSQQYAILGKIAKKVGKTYEKSGDEMLIQLTEGYYTMEKEAKHLSKLVKDQLQDYDTEALRIFAVLMDDFWSCFACQLGCTAAIGGGCIAVCFFTVGLACSICLYLLTYSDPIMTLGCAAVCEYLGWCP
;
A
#
# COMPACT_ATOMS: atom_id res chain seq x y z
N MET A 1 -0.10 31.62 89.34
CA MET A 1 0.55 30.94 90.47
C MET A 1 0.34 29.46 90.26
N GLU A 2 1.28 28.55 90.33
CA GLU A 2 2.74 28.52 90.46
C GLU A 2 3.09 27.05 90.16
N ALA A 3 4.37 26.77 89.97
CA ALA A 3 5.00 25.48 89.68
C ALA A 3 4.32 24.22 90.28
N CYS A 4 4.36 23.09 89.54
CA CYS A 4 5.18 21.92 89.88
C CYS A 4 4.79 20.70 89.02
N SER A 5 5.73 20.16 88.23
CA SER A 5 5.93 18.71 87.97
C SER A 5 6.92 18.50 86.81
N VAL A 6 8.17 18.88 87.05
CA VAL A 6 9.32 18.33 86.32
C VAL A 6 9.92 17.30 87.25
N LEU A 7 9.72 16.00 86.95
CA LEU A 7 10.60 14.85 87.26
C LEU A 7 9.80 13.54 87.28
N GLU A 8 9.36 13.04 86.11
CA GLU A 8 8.99 11.60 86.00
C GLU A 8 9.00 11.03 84.57
N MET A 9 9.77 11.60 83.63
CA MET A 9 9.79 11.12 82.23
C MET A 9 11.20 10.85 81.66
N ARG A 10 12.11 10.27 82.46
CA ARG A 10 13.44 9.85 81.96
C ARG A 10 13.68 8.33 81.93
N GLY A 11 12.70 7.50 82.27
CA GLY A 11 12.85 6.03 82.34
C GLY A 11 12.35 5.21 81.13
N GLN A 12 11.51 5.77 80.25
CA GLN A 12 10.80 4.96 79.23
C GLN A 12 11.27 5.16 77.77
N ARG A 13 12.21 6.07 77.50
CA ARG A 13 12.71 6.30 76.12
C ARG A 13 13.93 5.45 75.72
N LEU A 14 14.58 4.76 76.65
CA LEU A 14 15.77 3.93 76.36
C LEU A 14 15.42 2.47 75.99
N ILE A 15 14.25 1.95 76.38
CA ILE A 15 13.84 0.58 76.06
C ILE A 15 13.23 0.49 74.65
N ALA A 16 12.53 1.54 74.20
CA ALA A 16 11.92 1.58 72.86
C ALA A 16 12.95 1.71 71.72
N VAL A 17 14.09 2.36 71.96
CA VAL A 17 15.14 2.53 70.94
C VAL A 17 15.98 1.25 70.77
N GLY A 18 16.12 0.44 71.83
CA GLY A 18 16.83 -0.85 71.77
C GLY A 18 16.07 -1.96 71.02
N LEU A 19 14.74 -2.02 71.17
CA LEU A 19 13.91 -3.05 70.52
C LEU A 19 13.75 -2.85 69.01
N VAL A 20 13.73 -1.59 68.54
CA VAL A 20 13.65 -1.27 67.11
C VAL A 20 14.97 -1.56 66.38
N ALA A 21 16.12 -1.40 67.06
CA ALA A 21 17.43 -1.72 66.47
C ALA A 21 17.68 -3.23 66.33
N VAL A 22 17.15 -4.06 67.25
CA VAL A 22 17.27 -5.53 67.15
C VAL A 22 16.32 -6.11 66.09
N LEU A 23 15.14 -5.50 65.88
CA LEU A 23 14.24 -5.89 64.78
C LEU A 23 14.75 -5.45 63.40
N LEU A 24 15.52 -4.37 63.30
CA LEU A 24 16.16 -3.94 62.05
C LEU A 24 17.42 -4.75 61.68
N LEU A 25 18.09 -5.39 62.65
CA LEU A 25 19.27 -6.23 62.39
C LEU A 25 18.93 -7.71 62.10
N ALA A 26 17.69 -8.16 62.35
CA ALA A 26 17.23 -9.50 62.00
C ALA A 26 16.77 -9.64 60.53
N PHE A 27 16.81 -8.56 59.75
CA PHE A 27 16.51 -8.55 58.30
C PHE A 27 17.78 -8.69 57.44
N VAL A 28 18.84 -9.29 57.99
CA VAL A 28 20.05 -9.64 57.23
C VAL A 28 19.99 -11.12 56.85
N ALA A 29 19.82 -11.35 55.55
CA ALA A 29 20.16 -12.57 54.81
C ALA A 29 19.41 -13.87 55.18
N VAL A 30 18.13 -13.96 54.80
CA VAL A 30 17.67 -15.21 54.17
C VAL A 30 18.05 -15.10 52.70
N PRO A 31 18.96 -15.93 52.18
CA PRO A 31 19.14 -16.02 50.75
C PRO A 31 17.84 -16.61 50.21
N VAL A 32 17.00 -15.77 49.61
CA VAL A 32 15.99 -16.26 48.68
C VAL A 32 16.79 -16.83 47.52
N ALA A 33 17.03 -18.13 47.58
CA ALA A 33 17.45 -18.90 46.42
C ALA A 33 16.27 -18.79 45.44
N PHE A 34 16.33 -17.80 44.56
CA PHE A 34 15.73 -17.95 43.25
C PHE A 34 16.42 -19.16 42.65
N ALA A 35 15.74 -20.31 42.71
CA ALA A 35 16.05 -21.38 41.80
C ALA A 35 15.88 -20.76 40.41
N GLU A 36 17.00 -20.54 39.71
CA GLU A 36 16.96 -20.34 38.28
C GLU A 36 16.16 -21.50 37.72
N ALA A 37 15.01 -21.18 37.14
CA ALA A 37 14.33 -22.13 36.27
C ALA A 37 15.38 -22.63 35.25
N PRO A 38 15.37 -23.93 34.91
CA PRO A 38 16.30 -24.48 33.93
C PRO A 38 16.23 -23.60 32.67
N GLY A 39 17.40 -23.11 32.25
CA GLY A 39 17.58 -21.91 31.45
C GLY A 39 16.59 -21.76 30.30
N ALA A 40 15.89 -20.61 30.27
CA ALA A 40 15.37 -20.07 29.03
C ALA A 40 16.50 -20.11 28.01
N GLY A 41 16.31 -20.79 26.88
CA GLY A 41 17.38 -20.98 25.91
C GLY A 41 18.02 -19.63 25.55
N ALA A 42 19.35 -19.60 25.57
CA ALA A 42 20.08 -18.36 25.28
C ALA A 42 19.98 -18.03 23.78
N TYR A 43 19.64 -16.79 23.46
CA TYR A 43 19.81 -16.18 22.14
C TYR A 43 20.78 -15.01 22.26
N GLU A 44 21.36 -14.60 21.13
CA GLU A 44 22.33 -13.50 21.06
C GLU A 44 21.72 -12.28 20.35
N ASP A 45 21.88 -11.09 20.91
CA ASP A 45 21.49 -9.84 20.24
C ASP A 45 22.60 -9.39 19.28
N ILE A 46 22.24 -9.09 18.04
CA ILE A 46 23.17 -8.59 17.02
C ILE A 46 22.70 -7.26 16.42
N SER A 47 23.65 -6.41 16.00
CA SER A 47 23.34 -5.20 15.25
C SER A 47 22.94 -5.50 13.80
N VAL A 48 22.24 -4.57 13.15
CA VAL A 48 21.85 -4.69 11.73
C VAL A 48 23.06 -4.82 10.80
N ASP A 49 24.19 -4.16 11.11
CA ASP A 49 25.43 -4.30 10.33
C ASP A 49 26.09 -5.67 10.49
N ALA A 50 26.01 -6.26 11.69
CA ALA A 50 26.48 -7.62 11.92
C ALA A 50 25.60 -8.62 11.17
N ALA A 51 24.27 -8.48 11.27
CA ALA A 51 23.31 -9.28 10.52
C ALA A 51 23.57 -9.21 9.00
N TYR A 52 23.73 -8.00 8.45
CA TYR A 52 24.02 -7.81 7.03
C TYR A 52 25.32 -8.49 6.59
N LYS A 53 26.38 -8.38 7.40
CA LYS A 53 27.66 -9.07 7.12
C LYS A 53 27.52 -10.60 7.15
N MET A 54 26.73 -11.14 8.07
CA MET A 54 26.49 -12.58 8.17
C MET A 54 25.68 -13.11 6.97
N ILE A 55 24.59 -12.41 6.61
CA ILE A 55 23.75 -12.74 5.46
C ILE A 55 24.59 -12.69 4.17
N LYS A 56 25.35 -11.61 3.95
CA LYS A 56 26.19 -11.44 2.75
C LYS A 56 27.29 -12.49 2.62
N LYS A 57 27.80 -13.03 3.73
CA LYS A 57 28.79 -14.11 3.73
C LYS A 57 28.19 -15.50 3.52
N GLY A 58 26.86 -15.63 3.52
CA GLY A 58 26.19 -16.93 3.44
C GLY A 58 26.38 -17.78 4.69
N THR A 59 26.63 -17.17 5.86
CA THR A 59 26.81 -17.90 7.13
C THR A 59 25.52 -18.02 7.93
N VAL A 60 24.41 -17.50 7.41
CA VAL A 60 23.07 -17.55 8.00
C VAL A 60 22.30 -18.63 7.27
N SER A 61 21.73 -19.58 8.01
CA SER A 61 20.92 -20.63 7.40
C SER A 61 19.48 -20.20 7.20
N LEU A 62 18.96 -19.34 8.09
CA LEU A 62 17.59 -18.86 8.03
C LEU A 62 17.51 -17.40 8.50
N VAL A 63 16.80 -16.58 7.74
CA VAL A 63 16.35 -15.26 8.18
C VAL A 63 14.83 -15.38 8.43
N LEU A 64 14.39 -15.13 9.65
CA LEU A 64 13.00 -15.28 10.08
C LEU A 64 12.35 -13.92 10.33
N ASP A 65 11.35 -13.57 9.53
CA ASP A 65 10.49 -12.43 9.75
C ASP A 65 9.28 -12.85 10.58
N VAL A 66 9.13 -12.26 11.76
CA VAL A 66 8.01 -12.60 12.68
C VAL A 66 6.93 -11.52 12.73
N ARG A 67 6.87 -10.66 11.70
CA ARG A 67 5.79 -9.69 11.48
C ARG A 67 4.55 -10.38 10.88
N ASN A 68 3.52 -9.59 10.55
CA ASN A 68 2.37 -10.10 9.80
C ASN A 68 2.64 -10.07 8.27
N GLN A 69 1.75 -10.70 7.50
CA GLN A 69 1.87 -10.80 6.04
C GLN A 69 1.91 -9.44 5.33
N SER A 70 1.11 -8.47 5.77
CA SER A 70 1.07 -7.15 5.11
C SER A 70 2.39 -6.40 5.32
N GLU A 71 2.98 -6.44 6.52
CA GLU A 71 4.29 -5.86 6.80
C GLU A 71 5.42 -6.51 5.99
N TYR A 72 5.36 -7.83 5.80
CA TYR A 72 6.32 -8.58 4.98
C TYR A 72 6.24 -8.19 3.50
N ASN A 73 5.02 -8.12 2.94
CA ASN A 73 4.78 -7.76 1.55
C ASN A 73 5.26 -6.33 1.23
N LEU A 74 5.18 -5.41 2.19
CA LEU A 74 5.67 -4.04 2.03
C LEU A 74 7.21 -3.94 1.95
N GLY A 75 7.92 -4.94 2.46
CA GLY A 75 9.38 -4.96 2.41
C GLY A 75 9.96 -5.93 3.44
N HIS A 76 10.86 -6.82 3.02
CA HIS A 76 11.52 -7.82 3.87
C HIS A 76 13.00 -8.00 3.50
N LEU A 77 13.75 -8.68 4.35
CA LEU A 77 15.16 -9.01 4.09
C LEU A 77 15.26 -10.13 3.05
N TYR A 78 16.40 -10.22 2.34
CA TYR A 78 16.62 -11.25 1.34
C TYR A 78 16.40 -12.67 1.89
N SER A 79 15.63 -13.48 1.18
CA SER A 79 15.30 -14.87 1.53
C SER A 79 14.71 -15.04 2.94
N ALA A 80 14.08 -13.99 3.48
CA ALA A 80 13.40 -14.09 4.75
C ALA A 80 12.20 -15.05 4.66
N VAL A 81 12.05 -15.93 5.63
CA VAL A 81 10.84 -16.75 5.79
C VAL A 81 9.90 -16.03 6.73
N LEU A 82 8.63 -15.92 6.35
CA LEU A 82 7.59 -15.32 7.18
C LEU A 82 6.92 -16.37 8.06
N ILE A 83 7.07 -16.25 9.37
CA ILE A 83 6.23 -16.94 10.36
C ILE A 83 5.85 -15.92 11.43
N PRO A 84 4.62 -15.37 11.40
CA PRO A 84 4.20 -14.39 12.38
C PRO A 84 4.37 -14.92 13.80
N VAL A 85 4.82 -14.06 14.73
CA VAL A 85 5.14 -14.50 16.11
C VAL A 85 3.98 -15.23 16.81
N TYR A 86 2.74 -14.90 16.46
CA TYR A 86 1.54 -15.52 17.02
C TYR A 86 1.22 -16.91 16.43
N GLU A 87 1.86 -17.30 15.32
CA GLU A 87 1.75 -18.64 14.71
C GLU A 87 3.00 -19.50 14.97
N LEU A 88 4.06 -18.89 15.52
CA LEU A 88 5.40 -19.49 15.58
C LEU A 88 5.45 -20.79 16.40
N GLU A 89 4.75 -20.85 17.54
CA GLU A 89 4.71 -22.07 18.35
C GLU A 89 4.05 -23.24 17.59
N ASP A 90 2.92 -22.98 16.92
CA ASP A 90 2.20 -24.00 16.17
C ASP A 90 2.96 -24.46 14.91
N ARG A 91 3.73 -23.54 14.31
CA ARG A 91 4.48 -23.76 13.05
C ARG A 91 5.96 -24.07 13.28
N ILE A 92 6.40 -24.27 14.52
CA ILE A 92 7.83 -24.47 14.84
C ILE A 92 8.43 -25.72 14.17
N GLY A 93 7.58 -26.69 13.82
CA GLY A 93 7.95 -27.87 13.04
C GLY A 93 8.57 -27.56 11.68
N GLU A 94 8.17 -26.46 11.04
CA GLU A 94 8.70 -26.00 9.75
C GLU A 94 10.18 -25.61 9.86
N LEU A 95 10.67 -25.29 11.06
CA LEU A 95 12.02 -24.80 11.29
C LEU A 95 12.99 -25.88 11.80
N GLN A 96 12.53 -27.13 11.97
CA GLN A 96 13.32 -28.19 12.62
C GLN A 96 14.66 -28.47 11.94
N GLU A 97 14.75 -28.33 10.62
CA GLU A 97 15.99 -28.53 9.87
C GLU A 97 17.07 -27.50 10.23
N HIS A 98 16.69 -26.34 10.77
CA HIS A 98 17.57 -25.25 11.16
C HIS A 98 17.92 -25.25 12.67
N MET A 99 17.50 -26.26 13.44
CA MET A 99 17.63 -26.29 14.90
C MET A 99 19.08 -26.06 15.41
N ASN A 100 20.08 -26.45 14.62
CA ASN A 100 21.51 -26.33 14.97
C ASN A 100 22.27 -25.28 14.15
N ASP A 101 21.58 -24.53 13.32
CA ASP A 101 22.17 -23.59 12.37
C ASP A 101 21.87 -22.13 12.73
N PRO A 102 22.68 -21.17 12.27
CA PRO A 102 22.45 -19.75 12.57
C PRO A 102 21.12 -19.25 12.01
N ILE A 103 20.23 -18.81 12.90
CA ILE A 103 18.95 -18.18 12.57
C ILE A 103 18.98 -16.72 13.00
N ILE A 104 18.76 -15.80 12.06
CA ILE A 104 18.53 -14.39 12.39
C ILE A 104 17.03 -14.14 12.44
N VAL A 105 16.53 -13.59 13.54
CA VAL A 105 15.12 -13.27 13.73
C VAL A 105 14.96 -11.76 13.79
N TYR A 106 13.99 -11.23 13.06
CA TYR A 106 13.67 -9.81 13.11
C TYR A 106 12.17 -9.55 13.06
N CYS A 107 11.79 -8.36 13.51
CA CYS A 107 10.45 -7.83 13.31
C CYS A 107 10.54 -6.35 12.92
N LYS A 108 9.49 -5.55 13.18
CA LYS A 108 9.52 -4.11 12.84
C LYS A 108 10.65 -3.36 13.58
N ALA A 109 10.63 -3.43 14.91
CA ALA A 109 11.51 -2.61 15.78
C ALA A 109 12.26 -3.42 16.88
N GLY A 110 12.10 -4.75 16.93
CA GLY A 110 12.81 -5.65 17.85
C GLY A 110 11.96 -6.36 18.92
N SER A 111 10.78 -5.84 19.28
CA SER A 111 9.99 -6.39 20.40
C SER A 111 9.41 -7.79 20.12
N ARG A 112 8.86 -8.03 18.92
CA ARG A 112 8.29 -9.34 18.54
C ARG A 112 9.39 -10.38 18.28
N SER A 113 10.51 -9.96 17.71
CA SER A 113 11.65 -10.86 17.46
C SER A 113 12.29 -11.33 18.75
N GLN A 114 12.31 -10.49 19.79
CA GLN A 114 12.76 -10.91 21.12
C GLN A 114 11.91 -12.07 21.67
N ILE A 115 10.57 -11.99 21.55
CA ILE A 115 9.65 -13.06 21.97
C ILE A 115 9.88 -14.32 21.13
N ALA A 116 9.97 -14.17 19.81
CA ALA A 116 10.23 -15.29 18.92
C ALA A 116 11.55 -16.01 19.23
N CYS A 117 12.61 -15.27 19.54
CA CYS A 117 13.89 -15.84 19.93
C CYS A 117 13.79 -16.68 21.21
N GLN A 118 12.99 -16.23 22.20
CA GLN A 118 12.73 -17.00 23.42
C GLN A 118 11.96 -18.29 23.12
N ILE A 119 10.95 -18.22 22.25
CA ILE A 119 10.18 -19.39 21.80
C ILE A 119 11.12 -20.41 21.14
N LEU A 120 11.93 -19.98 20.16
CA LEU A 120 12.88 -20.86 19.47
C LEU A 120 13.88 -21.47 20.44
N ALA A 121 14.49 -20.66 21.30
CA ALA A 121 15.51 -21.16 22.21
C ALA A 121 14.94 -22.14 23.26
N SER A 122 13.69 -21.91 23.72
CA SER A 122 12.97 -22.84 24.61
C SER A 122 12.61 -24.16 23.93
N ASN A 123 12.52 -24.16 22.60
CA ASN A 123 12.28 -25.35 21.77
C ASN A 123 13.57 -25.99 21.24
N GLY A 124 14.73 -25.65 21.80
CA GLY A 124 16.00 -26.34 21.54
C GLY A 124 16.81 -25.81 20.37
N PHE A 125 16.45 -24.66 19.80
CA PHE A 125 17.26 -24.00 18.78
C PHE A 125 18.51 -23.38 19.42
N THR A 126 19.69 -23.72 18.89
CA THR A 126 20.97 -23.46 19.60
C THR A 126 21.73 -22.22 19.13
N LYS A 127 21.40 -21.67 17.95
CA LYS A 127 22.10 -20.51 17.35
C LYS A 127 21.10 -19.45 16.87
N VAL A 128 20.38 -18.88 17.82
CA VAL A 128 19.35 -17.86 17.55
C VAL A 128 19.92 -16.47 17.77
N TYR A 129 19.78 -15.60 16.78
CA TYR A 129 20.25 -14.22 16.79
C TYR A 129 19.08 -13.24 16.64
N ASN A 130 18.84 -12.40 17.65
CA ASN A 130 17.85 -11.33 17.58
C ASN A 130 18.46 -10.09 16.92
N MET A 131 17.90 -9.64 15.79
CA MET A 131 18.37 -8.44 15.12
C MET A 131 17.81 -7.18 15.79
N LEU A 132 18.66 -6.46 16.51
CA LEU A 132 18.31 -5.26 17.24
C LEU A 132 17.81 -4.15 16.30
N GLY A 133 16.74 -3.46 16.72
CA GLY A 133 16.10 -2.40 15.94
C GLY A 133 15.25 -2.90 14.76
N GLY A 134 15.24 -4.22 14.50
CA GLY A 134 14.43 -4.83 13.45
C GLY A 134 14.71 -4.29 12.06
N ILE A 135 13.70 -4.39 11.18
CA ILE A 135 13.80 -3.90 9.81
C ILE A 135 13.87 -2.36 9.73
N THR A 136 13.36 -1.63 10.73
CA THR A 136 13.48 -0.15 10.76
C THR A 136 14.93 0.28 10.81
N ALA A 137 15.72 -0.25 11.75
CA ALA A 137 17.15 0.06 11.83
C ALA A 137 17.93 -0.45 10.61
N TRP A 138 17.50 -1.55 9.99
CA TRP A 138 18.10 -2.10 8.77
C TRP A 138 18.00 -1.12 7.60
N ILE A 139 16.81 -0.54 7.42
CA ILE A 139 16.53 0.47 6.40
C ILE A 139 17.33 1.75 6.67
N GLU A 140 17.35 2.23 7.92
CA GLU A 140 18.10 3.45 8.31
C GLU A 140 19.61 3.31 8.06
N ALA A 141 20.15 2.09 8.18
CA ALA A 141 21.53 1.77 7.84
C ALA A 141 21.80 1.63 6.33
N GLY A 142 20.77 1.76 5.47
CA GLY A 142 20.88 1.71 4.02
C GLY A 142 21.06 0.30 3.44
N HIS A 143 20.69 -0.74 4.19
CA HIS A 143 20.79 -2.12 3.73
C HIS A 143 19.62 -2.48 2.79
N PRO A 144 19.82 -3.38 1.80
CA PRO A 144 18.80 -3.69 0.79
C PRO A 144 17.60 -4.44 1.37
N ILE A 145 16.44 -4.20 0.76
CA ILE A 145 15.18 -4.89 1.06
C ILE A 145 14.55 -5.40 -0.24
N TYR A 146 13.59 -6.30 -0.09
CA TYR A 146 12.81 -6.90 -1.17
C TYR A 146 11.34 -6.58 -0.91
N THR A 147 10.64 -6.07 -1.91
CA THR A 147 9.24 -5.65 -1.81
C THR A 147 8.54 -5.93 -3.13
N THR A 148 7.22 -6.00 -3.12
CA THR A 148 6.40 -6.03 -4.33
C THR A 148 5.90 -4.63 -4.72
N TYR A 149 6.23 -3.60 -3.94
CA TYR A 149 5.81 -2.22 -4.15
C TYR A 149 6.99 -1.32 -4.54
N HIS A 150 6.94 -0.68 -5.71
CA HIS A 150 8.04 0.17 -6.16
C HIS A 150 7.58 1.54 -6.68
N TYR A 151 8.45 2.53 -6.50
CA TYR A 151 8.37 3.82 -7.15
C TYR A 151 9.32 3.83 -8.34
N VAL A 152 8.81 4.20 -9.50
CA VAL A 152 9.53 4.18 -10.77
C VAL A 152 9.55 5.58 -11.34
N THR A 153 10.71 6.24 -11.22
CA THR A 153 10.91 7.56 -11.85
C THR A 153 11.47 7.38 -13.25
N VAL A 154 10.83 8.01 -14.22
CA VAL A 154 11.16 7.92 -15.64
C VAL A 154 11.64 9.26 -16.14
N ASN A 155 12.83 9.28 -16.72
CA ASN A 155 13.38 10.45 -17.39
C ASN A 155 13.63 10.12 -18.87
N VAL A 156 13.17 11.00 -19.75
CA VAL A 156 13.28 10.87 -21.20
C VAL A 156 14.11 12.03 -21.74
N VAL A 157 15.27 11.72 -22.33
CA VAL A 157 16.16 12.70 -22.96
C VAL A 157 16.37 12.30 -24.42
N GLY A 158 15.63 12.97 -25.32
CA GLY A 158 15.58 12.61 -26.73
C GLY A 158 15.10 11.18 -26.92
N LYS A 159 15.97 10.28 -27.40
CA LYS A 159 15.65 8.84 -27.56
C LYS A 159 16.07 7.99 -26.36
N HIS A 160 16.80 8.55 -25.41
CA HIS A 160 17.28 7.83 -24.24
C HIS A 160 16.22 7.85 -23.13
N ILE A 161 15.95 6.68 -22.56
CA ILE A 161 15.02 6.51 -21.44
C ILE A 161 15.80 5.91 -20.28
N SER A 162 15.79 6.60 -19.15
CA SER A 162 16.30 6.08 -17.88
C SER A 162 15.14 5.90 -16.92
N ALA A 163 15.02 4.70 -16.34
CA ALA A 163 14.06 4.40 -15.30
C ALA A 163 14.81 4.01 -14.02
N ASN A 164 14.56 4.72 -12.93
CA ASN A 164 15.00 4.35 -11.60
C ASN A 164 13.88 3.60 -10.89
N ILE A 165 14.15 2.48 -10.25
CA ILE A 165 13.15 1.67 -9.55
C ILE A 165 13.60 1.62 -8.09
N GLU A 166 12.82 2.23 -7.21
CA GLU A 166 13.08 2.32 -5.79
C GLU A 166 12.00 1.55 -5.03
N PRO A 167 12.34 0.75 -4.01
CA PRO A 167 11.35 0.08 -3.19
C PRO A 167 10.53 1.11 -2.39
N ILE A 168 9.20 0.91 -2.30
CA ILE A 168 8.34 1.76 -1.47
C ILE A 168 8.30 1.21 -0.07
N LEU A 169 8.88 1.97 0.84
CA LEU A 169 8.81 1.72 2.26
C LEU A 169 7.75 2.62 2.88
N LEU A 170 6.56 2.08 3.14
CA LEU A 170 5.47 2.81 3.81
C LEU A 170 5.77 3.18 5.28
N TYR A 171 7.04 3.14 5.71
CA TYR A 171 7.47 3.49 7.07
C TYR A 171 8.14 4.86 7.23
N GLN A 172 8.43 5.58 6.14
CA GLN A 172 8.99 6.95 6.25
C GLN A 172 7.95 8.04 6.52
N THR A 173 6.66 7.71 6.58
CA THR A 173 5.63 8.63 7.07
C THR A 173 5.49 8.56 8.59
N SER A 174 6.60 8.58 9.34
CA SER A 174 6.57 8.91 10.79
C SER A 174 6.25 10.39 11.08
N GLY A 175 5.55 11.06 10.15
CA GLY A 175 4.88 12.35 10.29
C GLY A 175 3.49 12.41 9.64
N SER A 176 3.04 11.34 8.98
CA SER A 176 1.70 11.21 8.39
C SER A 176 1.18 9.80 8.68
N SER A 177 0.64 9.68 9.89
CA SER A 177 -0.14 8.53 10.36
C SER A 177 -1.35 8.32 9.46
N CYS A 178 -1.23 7.49 8.42
CA CYS A 178 -2.35 6.69 7.93
C CYS A 178 -2.36 5.36 8.72
N VAL A 179 -2.60 5.47 10.02
CA VAL A 179 -3.01 4.34 10.84
C VAL A 179 -4.50 4.18 10.58
N CYS A 180 -4.91 3.12 9.89
CA CYS A 180 -6.28 2.63 10.03
C CYS A 180 -6.41 2.15 11.48
N GLN A 181 -6.86 3.06 12.33
CA GLN A 181 -7.23 2.75 13.71
C GLN A 181 -8.40 1.79 13.58
N SER A 182 -8.19 0.53 13.98
CA SER A 182 -9.26 -0.44 14.16
C SER A 182 -10.42 0.25 14.84
N CYS A 183 -11.60 0.24 14.22
CA CYS A 183 -12.81 0.78 14.82
C CYS A 183 -12.93 0.17 16.22
N SER A 184 -12.67 0.98 17.25
CA SER A 184 -13.00 0.64 18.63
C SER A 184 -14.51 0.35 18.64
N GLN A 185 -14.90 -0.83 19.10
CA GLN A 185 -16.27 -1.33 19.03
C GLN A 185 -17.33 -0.50 19.80
N ASP A 186 -17.01 0.69 20.32
CA ASP A 186 -17.91 1.48 21.17
C ASP A 186 -18.00 2.97 20.78
N GLN A 187 -17.86 3.28 19.49
CA GLN A 187 -18.26 4.59 18.96
C GLN A 187 -19.40 4.38 17.98
N GLU A 188 -20.62 4.79 18.36
CA GLU A 188 -21.71 4.90 17.39
C GLU A 188 -21.22 5.79 16.23
N PRO A 189 -21.35 5.33 14.96
CA PRO A 189 -21.01 6.16 13.81
C PRO A 189 -21.84 7.45 13.89
N PRO A 190 -21.30 8.62 13.48
CA PRO A 190 -22.07 9.84 13.43
C PRO A 190 -23.35 9.58 12.61
N SER A 191 -24.48 9.60 13.31
CA SER A 191 -25.79 9.24 12.78
C SER A 191 -26.35 10.41 11.99
N THR A 192 -25.77 10.69 10.82
CA THR A 192 -26.42 11.45 9.75
C THR A 192 -25.91 10.94 8.40
N ASN A 193 -26.00 9.63 8.16
CA ASN A 193 -26.11 9.12 6.80
C ASN A 193 -27.54 9.39 6.33
N THR A 194 -27.85 10.65 6.01
CA THR A 194 -28.98 10.90 5.13
C THR A 194 -28.59 10.27 3.80
N PRO A 195 -29.31 9.25 3.29
CA PRO A 195 -28.98 8.68 2.00
C PRO A 195 -29.03 9.81 0.96
N LEU A 196 -27.96 9.99 0.18
CA LEU A 196 -28.09 10.75 -1.05
C LEU A 196 -29.07 9.94 -1.92
N ASN A 197 -30.26 10.49 -2.14
CA ASN A 197 -31.19 9.94 -3.10
C ASN A 197 -30.69 10.33 -4.47
N ILE A 198 -30.34 9.35 -5.29
CA ILE A 198 -29.82 9.64 -6.60
C ILE A 198 -30.51 8.85 -7.67
N ALA A 199 -31.00 9.58 -8.67
CA ALA A 199 -31.64 9.03 -9.84
C ALA A 199 -30.76 9.26 -11.07
N VAL A 200 -30.70 8.25 -11.93
CA VAL A 200 -29.99 8.29 -13.19
C VAL A 200 -30.96 7.97 -14.32
N THR A 201 -31.13 8.91 -15.23
CA THR A 201 -32.05 8.82 -16.35
C THR A 201 -31.26 8.98 -17.64
N THR A 202 -31.30 7.99 -18.53
CA THR A 202 -30.73 8.14 -19.87
C THR A 202 -31.70 8.88 -20.75
N LEU A 203 -31.26 10.03 -21.26
CA LEU A 203 -32.03 10.93 -22.10
C LEU A 203 -31.88 10.57 -23.59
N GLU A 204 -30.64 10.26 -24.00
CA GLU A 204 -30.31 9.86 -25.36
C GLU A 204 -29.34 8.67 -25.31
N GLN A 205 -29.53 7.69 -26.19
CA GLN A 205 -28.60 6.58 -26.34
C GLN A 205 -28.63 6.07 -27.78
N ASP A 206 -27.51 6.21 -28.47
CA ASP A 206 -27.24 5.60 -29.76
C ASP A 206 -25.91 4.81 -29.70
N GLU A 207 -25.42 4.31 -30.85
CA GLU A 207 -24.19 3.50 -30.91
C GLU A 207 -22.92 4.27 -30.53
N VAL A 208 -22.95 5.61 -30.65
CA VAL A 208 -21.80 6.49 -30.55
C VAL A 208 -21.93 7.46 -29.38
N ARG A 209 -23.14 7.82 -28.98
CA ARG A 209 -23.41 8.87 -27.98
C ARG A 209 -24.43 8.41 -26.95
N THR A 210 -24.10 8.65 -25.69
CA THR A 210 -25.02 8.46 -24.56
C THR A 210 -25.10 9.76 -23.77
N VAL A 211 -26.31 10.22 -23.48
CA VAL A 211 -26.57 11.39 -22.64
C VAL A 211 -27.38 10.93 -21.43
N THR A 212 -26.81 11.13 -20.26
CA THR A 212 -27.39 10.69 -18.99
C THR A 212 -27.59 11.89 -18.08
N LEU A 213 -28.82 12.06 -17.58
CA LEU A 213 -29.15 12.99 -16.52
C LEU A 213 -29.02 12.30 -15.18
N VAL A 214 -28.16 12.85 -14.34
CA VAL A 214 -27.94 12.44 -12.96
C VAL A 214 -28.55 13.51 -12.06
N THR A 215 -29.57 13.14 -11.29
CA THR A 215 -30.25 14.06 -10.36
C THR A 215 -30.13 13.59 -8.94
N TYR A 216 -29.75 14.46 -8.02
CA TYR A 216 -29.56 14.10 -6.63
C TYR A 216 -29.86 15.27 -5.70
N GLU A 217 -30.04 14.97 -4.42
CA GLU A 217 -30.23 15.96 -3.35
C GLU A 217 -29.18 15.81 -2.25
N ALA A 218 -28.59 16.92 -1.83
CA ALA A 218 -27.85 17.00 -0.57
C ALA A 218 -27.90 18.44 -0.04
N ASN A 219 -27.90 18.54 1.28
CA ASN A 219 -28.10 19.80 2.01
C ASN A 219 -29.35 20.55 1.52
N ASP A 220 -30.45 19.82 1.30
CA ASP A 220 -31.74 20.34 0.81
C ASP A 220 -31.66 21.10 -0.53
N THR A 221 -30.58 20.89 -1.29
CA THR A 221 -30.38 21.45 -2.63
C THR A 221 -30.41 20.31 -3.64
N ALA A 222 -31.27 20.42 -4.65
CA ALA A 222 -31.33 19.51 -5.77
C ALA A 222 -30.34 19.96 -6.85
N TYR A 223 -29.65 19.00 -7.46
CA TYR A 223 -28.73 19.28 -8.55
C TYR A 223 -29.03 18.34 -9.71
N GLU A 224 -28.71 18.85 -10.88
CA GLU A 224 -28.82 18.13 -12.14
C GLU A 224 -27.46 18.15 -12.83
N VAL A 225 -26.98 16.97 -13.17
CA VAL A 225 -25.70 16.77 -13.84
C VAL A 225 -25.95 16.05 -15.15
N LEU A 226 -25.58 16.68 -16.24
CA LEU A 226 -25.66 16.09 -17.56
C LEU A 226 -24.32 15.45 -17.92
N VAL A 227 -24.31 14.15 -18.12
CA VAL A 227 -23.13 13.38 -18.54
C VAL A 227 -23.31 12.98 -19.99
N THR A 228 -22.51 13.55 -20.89
CA THR A 228 -22.46 13.18 -22.30
C THR A 228 -21.22 12.35 -22.57
N GLN A 229 -21.39 11.12 -23.02
CA GLN A 229 -20.32 10.23 -23.45
C GLN A 229 -20.38 10.06 -24.96
N THR A 230 -19.26 10.26 -25.63
CA THR A 230 -19.12 10.09 -27.08
C THR A 230 -17.99 9.11 -27.36
N LEU A 231 -18.31 7.98 -28.00
CA LEU A 231 -17.37 7.01 -28.52
C LEU A 231 -16.64 7.60 -29.72
N LEU A 232 -15.36 7.90 -29.56
CA LEU A 232 -14.52 8.50 -30.60
C LEU A 232 -13.85 7.45 -31.47
N TRP A 233 -13.53 6.29 -30.88
CA TRP A 233 -12.87 5.20 -31.59
C TRP A 233 -13.13 3.88 -30.88
N ASN A 234 -13.27 2.81 -31.66
CA ASN A 234 -13.39 1.45 -31.15
C ASN A 234 -12.43 0.51 -31.89
N TYR A 235 -12.04 -0.54 -31.18
CA TYR A 235 -11.18 -1.60 -31.68
C TYR A 235 -11.68 -2.93 -31.17
N ASN A 236 -11.66 -3.94 -32.03
CA ASN A 236 -11.95 -5.31 -31.66
C ASN A 236 -11.09 -6.25 -32.52
N GLU A 237 -10.33 -7.12 -31.86
CA GLU A 237 -9.56 -8.18 -32.49
C GLU A 237 -9.73 -9.46 -31.67
N ALA A 238 -10.43 -10.43 -32.26
CA ALA A 238 -10.65 -11.73 -31.66
C ALA A 238 -9.83 -12.82 -32.38
N SER A 239 -9.22 -13.68 -31.57
CA SER A 239 -8.58 -14.93 -31.99
C SER A 239 -9.17 -16.10 -31.20
N THR A 240 -8.76 -17.33 -31.49
CA THR A 240 -9.27 -18.52 -30.80
C THR A 240 -9.00 -18.53 -29.29
N LYS A 241 -8.02 -17.76 -28.80
CA LYS A 241 -7.58 -17.76 -27.39
C LYS A 241 -7.60 -16.39 -26.72
N THR A 242 -7.69 -15.32 -27.50
CA THR A 242 -7.57 -13.94 -27.00
C THR A 242 -8.60 -13.07 -27.68
N ASN A 243 -9.31 -12.27 -26.90
CA ASN A 243 -10.16 -11.19 -27.37
C ASN A 243 -9.58 -9.85 -26.87
N ARG A 244 -9.24 -8.96 -27.80
CA ARG A 244 -8.76 -7.61 -27.51
C ARG A 244 -9.83 -6.62 -27.90
N THR A 245 -10.19 -5.75 -26.98
CA THR A 245 -11.10 -4.64 -27.24
C THR A 245 -10.48 -3.34 -26.79
N ALA A 246 -10.72 -2.27 -27.54
CA ALA A 246 -10.35 -0.93 -27.11
C ALA A 246 -11.50 0.04 -27.37
N LYS A 247 -11.70 1.00 -26.48
CA LYS A 247 -12.64 2.11 -26.67
C LYS A 247 -11.97 3.40 -26.23
N PHE A 248 -12.06 4.41 -27.08
CA PHE A 248 -11.68 5.78 -26.75
C PHE A 248 -12.94 6.63 -26.67
N ILE A 249 -13.20 7.23 -25.50
CA ILE A 249 -14.45 7.91 -25.18
C ILE A 249 -14.13 9.32 -24.67
N SER A 250 -14.79 10.32 -25.25
CA SER A 250 -14.88 11.67 -24.66
C SER A 250 -16.05 11.68 -23.69
N THR A 251 -15.82 12.18 -22.48
CA THR A 251 -16.88 12.44 -21.49
C THR A 251 -16.92 13.92 -21.18
N GLU A 252 -18.10 14.50 -21.30
CA GLU A 252 -18.42 15.86 -20.88
C GLU A 252 -19.42 15.80 -19.74
N ILE A 253 -19.10 16.45 -18.63
CA ILE A 253 -19.96 16.59 -17.46
C ILE A 253 -20.34 18.06 -17.37
N ALA A 254 -21.62 18.38 -17.49
CA ALA A 254 -22.15 19.73 -17.36
C ALA A 254 -23.03 19.84 -16.11
N VAL A 255 -22.78 20.88 -15.31
CA VAL A 255 -23.55 21.24 -14.12
C VAL A 255 -23.77 22.75 -14.18
N GLU A 256 -25.04 23.17 -14.31
CA GLU A 256 -25.39 24.57 -14.50
C GLU A 256 -24.58 25.22 -15.64
N ASP A 257 -23.72 26.21 -15.33
CA ASP A 257 -22.88 26.95 -16.28
C ASP A 257 -21.44 26.39 -16.39
N ILE A 258 -21.13 25.28 -15.71
CA ILE A 258 -19.79 24.69 -15.69
C ILE A 258 -19.81 23.38 -16.48
N SER A 259 -18.87 23.22 -17.42
CA SER A 259 -18.60 21.94 -18.07
C SER A 259 -17.15 21.48 -17.86
N LEU A 260 -16.99 20.18 -17.66
CA LEU A 260 -15.70 19.50 -17.57
C LEU A 260 -15.65 18.43 -18.66
N GLN A 261 -14.58 18.45 -19.46
CA GLN A 261 -14.32 17.42 -20.45
C GLN A 261 -13.08 16.61 -20.08
N PHE A 262 -13.14 15.30 -20.28
CA PHE A 262 -12.00 14.40 -20.21
C PHE A 262 -12.12 13.27 -21.22
N TYR A 263 -11.01 12.61 -21.53
CA TYR A 263 -10.98 11.45 -22.41
C TYR A 263 -10.58 10.21 -21.63
N SER A 264 -11.08 9.05 -22.06
CA SER A 264 -10.71 7.75 -21.52
C SER A 264 -10.38 6.77 -22.64
N LEU A 265 -9.27 6.06 -22.50
CA LEU A 265 -8.88 4.94 -23.34
C LEU A 265 -8.91 3.66 -22.51
N SER A 266 -9.89 2.80 -22.78
CA SER A 266 -10.03 1.48 -22.15
C SER A 266 -9.61 0.39 -23.12
N TYR A 267 -8.50 -0.29 -22.85
CA TYR A 267 -8.00 -1.44 -23.60
C TYR A 267 -8.07 -2.70 -22.75
N ILE A 268 -8.87 -3.67 -23.16
CA ILE A 268 -9.16 -4.89 -22.41
C ILE A 268 -8.75 -6.10 -23.24
N VAL A 269 -7.98 -6.99 -22.62
CA VAL A 269 -7.54 -8.26 -23.17
C VAL A 269 -8.12 -9.38 -22.32
N GLN A 270 -9.00 -10.17 -22.91
CA GLN A 270 -9.54 -11.39 -22.31
C GLN A 270 -8.81 -12.58 -22.94
N HIS A 271 -8.06 -13.32 -22.13
CA HIS A 271 -7.33 -14.51 -22.53
C HIS A 271 -7.79 -15.71 -21.69
N GLU A 272 -7.65 -16.94 -22.21
CA GLU A 272 -8.01 -18.17 -21.47
C GLU A 272 -7.29 -18.31 -20.12
N LYS A 273 -6.15 -17.64 -19.94
CA LYS A 273 -5.29 -17.70 -18.75
C LYS A 273 -5.19 -16.42 -17.95
N TYR A 274 -5.73 -15.30 -18.43
CA TYR A 274 -5.63 -14.02 -17.74
C TYR A 274 -6.59 -12.98 -18.33
N ASN A 275 -6.91 -11.97 -17.54
CA ASN A 275 -7.48 -10.72 -18.01
C ASN A 275 -6.43 -9.62 -17.84
N LEU A 276 -6.34 -8.72 -18.82
CA LEU A 276 -5.51 -7.53 -18.70
C LEU A 276 -6.31 -6.30 -19.09
N THR A 277 -6.21 -5.26 -18.28
CA THR A 277 -6.85 -3.98 -18.52
C THR A 277 -5.79 -2.88 -18.50
N ILE A 278 -5.72 -2.11 -19.58
CA ILE A 278 -5.01 -0.83 -19.63
C ILE A 278 -6.07 0.25 -19.74
N HIS A 279 -6.22 1.04 -18.67
CA HIS A 279 -7.13 2.19 -18.66
C HIS A 279 -6.33 3.46 -18.51
N THR A 280 -6.55 4.42 -19.40
CA THR A 280 -5.93 5.75 -19.32
C THR A 280 -7.00 6.84 -19.30
N THR A 281 -6.88 7.76 -18.36
CA THR A 281 -7.68 8.98 -18.29
C THR A 281 -6.81 10.17 -18.67
N LEU A 282 -7.33 11.04 -19.53
CA LEU A 282 -6.64 12.22 -20.05
C LEU A 282 -7.46 13.47 -19.75
N THR A 283 -6.82 14.45 -19.14
CA THR A 283 -7.43 15.76 -18.89
C THR A 283 -6.92 16.74 -19.94
N PRO A 284 -7.76 17.19 -20.89
CA PRO A 284 -7.36 18.19 -21.88
C PRO A 284 -6.97 19.50 -21.20
N GLN A 285 -5.95 20.15 -21.75
CA GLN A 285 -5.62 21.54 -21.44
C GLN A 285 -6.10 22.46 -22.56
N ASP A 286 -5.80 22.07 -23.81
CA ASP A 286 -6.20 22.75 -25.03
C ASP A 286 -6.29 21.73 -26.19
N ALA A 287 -6.41 22.22 -27.43
CA ALA A 287 -6.55 21.37 -28.61
C ALA A 287 -5.28 20.56 -28.94
N GLU A 288 -4.13 20.94 -28.39
CA GLU A 288 -2.83 20.36 -28.76
C GLU A 288 -2.14 19.65 -27.58
N THR A 289 -2.64 19.80 -26.34
CA THR A 289 -1.98 19.26 -25.14
C THR A 289 -2.95 18.77 -24.05
N TYR A 290 -2.49 17.76 -23.31
CA TYR A 290 -3.13 17.29 -22.08
C TYR A 290 -2.42 17.87 -20.85
N ASN A 291 -3.20 18.39 -19.91
CA ASN A 291 -2.68 18.81 -18.60
C ASN A 291 -2.13 17.59 -17.83
N SER A 292 -2.85 16.45 -17.91
CA SER A 292 -2.44 15.22 -17.25
C SER A 292 -2.91 13.94 -17.95
N SER A 293 -2.17 12.87 -17.70
CA SER A 293 -2.47 11.49 -18.09
C SER A 293 -2.27 10.57 -16.89
N PHE A 294 -3.27 9.74 -16.60
CA PHE A 294 -3.19 8.72 -15.55
C PHE A 294 -3.54 7.35 -16.14
N THR A 295 -2.62 6.39 -16.03
CA THR A 295 -2.79 5.04 -16.60
C THR A 295 -2.73 3.95 -15.55
N ILE A 296 -3.67 3.01 -15.58
CA ILE A 296 -3.60 1.76 -14.82
C ILE A 296 -3.38 0.61 -15.80
N MET A 297 -2.36 -0.20 -15.58
CA MET A 297 -2.16 -1.49 -16.23
C MET A 297 -2.34 -2.59 -15.19
N ASN A 298 -3.47 -3.29 -15.25
CA ASN A 298 -3.81 -4.37 -14.34
C ASN A 298 -3.76 -5.70 -15.10
N TYR A 299 -2.93 -6.63 -14.63
CA TYR A 299 -2.90 -8.00 -15.10
C TYR A 299 -3.53 -8.88 -14.01
N ALA A 300 -4.48 -9.73 -14.37
CA ALA A 300 -5.16 -10.63 -13.46
C ALA A 300 -5.13 -12.06 -14.04
N PRO A 301 -4.36 -13.00 -13.47
CA PRO A 301 -4.32 -14.37 -13.96
C PRO A 301 -5.69 -15.08 -13.79
N ALA A 302 -5.94 -16.11 -14.60
CA ALA A 302 -7.12 -16.96 -14.47
C ALA A 302 -6.94 -17.89 -13.26
N GLY A 303 -7.40 -17.41 -12.11
CA GLY A 303 -7.17 -18.00 -10.80
C GLY A 303 -7.19 -16.89 -9.75
N LYS A 304 -6.95 -17.22 -8.49
CA LYS A 304 -6.61 -16.21 -7.48
C LYS A 304 -5.11 -16.23 -7.30
N SER A 305 -4.44 -15.10 -7.49
CA SER A 305 -3.09 -14.88 -6.98
C SER A 305 -3.22 -14.33 -5.56
N GLU A 306 -2.53 -14.93 -4.58
CA GLU A 306 -2.35 -14.32 -3.26
C GLU A 306 -1.25 -13.24 -3.28
N LEU A 307 -0.50 -13.16 -4.39
CA LEU A 307 0.62 -12.25 -4.58
C LEU A 307 0.14 -11.02 -5.37
N VAL A 308 0.36 -9.86 -4.75
CA VAL A 308 0.06 -8.54 -5.32
C VAL A 308 1.35 -7.76 -5.43
N SER A 309 1.61 -7.22 -6.62
CA SER A 309 2.67 -6.24 -6.86
C SER A 309 2.12 -4.97 -7.46
N LEU A 310 2.83 -3.87 -7.19
CA LEU A 310 2.40 -2.56 -7.61
C LEU A 310 3.57 -1.61 -7.83
N GLU A 311 3.62 -1.02 -9.02
CA GLU A 311 4.62 -0.03 -9.38
C GLU A 311 3.96 1.29 -9.73
N PHE A 312 4.26 2.32 -8.96
CA PHE A 312 3.94 3.69 -9.32
C PHE A 312 4.98 4.19 -10.29
N VAL A 313 4.54 4.72 -11.42
CA VAL A 313 5.40 5.26 -12.45
C VAL A 313 5.12 6.74 -12.58
N GLU A 314 6.14 7.56 -12.40
CA GLU A 314 6.09 9.00 -12.61
C GLU A 314 7.06 9.39 -13.73
N PHE A 315 6.59 10.22 -14.65
CA PHE A 315 7.42 10.76 -15.74
C PHE A 315 7.83 12.19 -15.44
N ASN A 316 9.12 12.47 -15.58
CA ASN A 316 9.70 13.81 -15.41
C ASN A 316 9.81 14.56 -16.75
N SER A 317 9.03 14.17 -17.76
CA SER A 317 9.11 14.70 -19.11
C SER A 317 7.74 14.60 -19.79
N SER A 318 7.36 15.61 -20.57
CA SER A 318 6.20 15.50 -21.45
C SER A 318 6.52 14.58 -22.61
N ILE A 319 5.57 13.71 -22.93
CA ILE A 319 5.63 12.76 -24.05
C ILE A 319 4.21 12.54 -24.58
N THR A 320 4.11 11.98 -25.79
CA THR A 320 2.81 11.67 -26.38
C THR A 320 2.19 10.41 -25.76
N LEU A 321 0.88 10.23 -25.94
CA LEU A 321 0.14 9.06 -25.45
C LEU A 321 0.72 7.72 -25.97
N SER A 322 1.08 7.64 -27.25
CA SER A 322 1.68 6.44 -27.83
C SER A 322 3.08 6.17 -27.25
N GLN A 323 3.87 7.23 -27.00
CA GLN A 323 5.18 7.13 -26.36
C GLN A 323 5.06 6.66 -24.90
N GLN A 324 4.04 7.13 -24.17
CA GLN A 324 3.73 6.70 -22.81
C GLN A 324 3.55 5.18 -22.76
N TYR A 325 2.69 4.59 -23.58
CA TYR A 325 2.51 3.14 -23.61
C TYR A 325 3.77 2.37 -24.02
N ALA A 326 4.55 2.89 -24.97
CA ALA A 326 5.82 2.28 -25.37
C ALA A 326 6.83 2.25 -24.21
N ILE A 327 6.88 3.30 -23.40
CA ILE A 327 7.78 3.41 -22.25
C ILE A 327 7.27 2.54 -21.10
N LEU A 328 5.96 2.56 -20.80
CA LEU A 328 5.35 1.67 -19.81
C LEU A 328 5.63 0.20 -20.11
N GLY A 329 5.57 -0.21 -21.39
CA GLY A 329 5.97 -1.56 -21.79
C GLY A 329 7.46 -1.87 -21.52
N LYS A 330 8.36 -0.90 -21.71
CA LYS A 330 9.80 -1.05 -21.35
C LYS A 330 10.01 -1.16 -19.85
N ILE A 331 9.22 -0.43 -19.06
CA ILE A 331 9.25 -0.47 -17.59
C ILE A 331 8.77 -1.82 -17.10
N ALA A 332 7.61 -2.30 -17.58
CA ALA A 332 7.10 -3.61 -17.25
C ALA A 332 8.14 -4.71 -17.52
N LYS A 333 8.79 -4.68 -18.70
CA LYS A 333 9.91 -5.58 -19.01
C LYS A 333 11.05 -5.51 -17.99
N LYS A 334 11.43 -4.30 -17.58
CA LYS A 334 12.53 -4.09 -16.65
C LYS A 334 12.19 -4.67 -15.27
N VAL A 335 10.96 -4.43 -14.78
CA VAL A 335 10.45 -5.00 -13.52
C VAL A 335 10.43 -6.53 -13.59
N GLY A 336 9.83 -7.11 -14.63
CA GLY A 336 9.80 -8.57 -14.82
C GLY A 336 11.20 -9.20 -14.83
N LYS A 337 12.18 -8.58 -15.48
CA LYS A 337 13.58 -9.04 -15.44
C LYS A 337 14.24 -8.95 -14.06
N THR A 338 13.84 -7.98 -13.25
CA THR A 338 14.33 -7.84 -11.86
C THR A 338 13.76 -8.98 -11.03
N TYR A 339 12.46 -9.26 -11.14
CA TYR A 339 11.79 -10.35 -10.45
C TYR A 339 12.30 -11.72 -10.87
N GLU A 340 12.52 -11.95 -12.16
CA GLU A 340 13.10 -13.19 -12.69
C GLU A 340 14.50 -13.49 -12.09
N LYS A 341 15.27 -12.45 -11.76
CA LYS A 341 16.65 -12.56 -11.26
C LYS A 341 16.77 -12.44 -9.73
N SER A 342 15.66 -12.26 -9.02
CA SER A 342 15.67 -12.02 -7.58
C SER A 342 16.12 -13.25 -6.78
N GLY A 343 15.88 -14.46 -7.31
CA GLY A 343 16.02 -15.72 -6.58
C GLY A 343 14.90 -15.96 -5.56
N ASP A 344 13.86 -15.12 -5.55
CA ASP A 344 12.68 -15.24 -4.71
C ASP A 344 11.54 -15.91 -5.51
N GLU A 345 11.07 -17.07 -5.05
CA GLU A 345 10.05 -17.86 -5.75
C GLU A 345 8.72 -17.13 -5.90
N MET A 346 8.36 -16.24 -4.97
CA MET A 346 7.13 -15.44 -5.05
C MET A 346 7.26 -14.35 -6.11
N LEU A 347 8.40 -13.64 -6.12
CA LEU A 347 8.64 -12.62 -7.15
C LEU A 347 8.72 -13.25 -8.55
N ILE A 348 9.35 -14.42 -8.68
CA ILE A 348 9.44 -15.12 -9.96
C ILE A 348 8.05 -15.42 -10.53
N GLN A 349 7.06 -15.75 -9.70
CA GLN A 349 5.67 -16.01 -10.14
C GLN A 349 5.01 -14.79 -10.81
N LEU A 350 5.36 -13.57 -10.41
CA LEU A 350 4.83 -12.32 -10.98
C LEU A 350 5.38 -12.00 -12.38
N THR A 351 6.50 -12.63 -12.77
CA THR A 351 7.25 -12.30 -14.00
C THR A 351 6.38 -12.39 -15.27
N GLU A 352 5.48 -13.38 -15.35
CA GLU A 352 4.62 -13.58 -16.52
C GLU A 352 3.66 -12.40 -16.74
N GLY A 353 3.12 -11.83 -15.65
CA GLY A 353 2.24 -10.66 -15.71
C GLY A 353 2.93 -9.46 -16.33
N TYR A 354 4.15 -9.15 -15.89
CA TYR A 354 4.94 -8.03 -16.43
C TYR A 354 5.35 -8.19 -17.88
N TYR A 355 5.70 -9.40 -18.32
CA TYR A 355 5.98 -9.65 -19.74
C TYR A 355 4.72 -9.58 -20.61
N THR A 356 3.56 -9.95 -20.05
CA THR A 356 2.28 -9.75 -20.73
C THR A 356 1.94 -8.27 -20.87
N MET A 357 2.11 -7.47 -19.80
CA MET A 357 1.97 -6.02 -19.87
C MET A 357 2.92 -5.38 -20.88
N GLU A 358 4.19 -5.81 -20.96
CA GLU A 358 5.12 -5.33 -21.99
C GLU A 358 4.54 -5.49 -23.40
N LYS A 359 4.06 -6.71 -23.70
CA LYS A 359 3.57 -7.06 -25.04
C LYS A 359 2.32 -6.26 -25.40
N GLU A 360 1.35 -6.22 -24.49
CA GLU A 360 0.06 -5.59 -24.73
C GLU A 360 0.16 -4.05 -24.73
N ALA A 361 1.01 -3.45 -23.88
CA ALA A 361 1.28 -2.00 -23.94
C ALA A 361 1.98 -1.58 -25.25
N LYS A 362 2.89 -2.40 -25.78
CA LYS A 362 3.48 -2.17 -27.12
C LYS A 362 2.46 -2.26 -28.24
N HIS A 363 1.52 -3.19 -28.14
CA HIS A 363 0.44 -3.31 -29.11
C HIS A 363 -0.45 -2.06 -29.08
N LEU A 364 -0.89 -1.64 -27.89
CA LEU A 364 -1.70 -0.44 -27.70
C LEU A 364 -0.97 0.83 -28.17
N SER A 365 0.32 0.97 -27.86
CA SER A 365 1.17 2.07 -28.37
C SER A 365 1.09 2.21 -29.89
N LYS A 366 1.15 1.09 -30.62
CA LYS A 366 1.02 1.09 -32.08
C LYS A 366 -0.39 1.48 -32.53
N LEU A 367 -1.43 0.96 -31.89
CA LEU A 367 -2.82 1.32 -32.20
C LEU A 367 -3.07 2.82 -32.04
N VAL A 368 -2.60 3.42 -30.94
CA VAL A 368 -2.72 4.86 -30.71
C VAL A 368 -2.02 5.64 -31.81
N LYS A 369 -0.77 5.28 -32.11
CA LYS A 369 0.03 5.98 -33.13
C LYS A 369 -0.57 5.87 -34.53
N ASP A 370 -1.13 4.72 -34.87
CA ASP A 370 -1.61 4.46 -36.23
C ASP A 370 -3.06 4.94 -36.43
N GLN A 371 -3.90 4.92 -35.38
CA GLN A 371 -5.37 5.12 -35.51
C GLN A 371 -5.94 6.28 -34.67
N LEU A 372 -5.19 6.80 -33.70
CA LEU A 372 -5.60 7.93 -32.83
C LEU A 372 -4.64 9.11 -32.97
N GLN A 373 -4.16 9.39 -34.19
CA GLN A 373 -3.15 10.43 -34.45
C GLN A 373 -3.58 11.81 -33.93
N ASP A 374 -4.86 12.16 -34.09
CA ASP A 374 -5.41 13.44 -33.64
C ASP A 374 -5.46 13.57 -32.11
N TYR A 375 -5.32 12.46 -31.38
CA TYR A 375 -5.32 12.39 -29.91
C TYR A 375 -3.96 11.94 -29.34
N ASP A 376 -2.96 11.68 -30.20
CA ASP A 376 -1.59 11.31 -29.78
C ASP A 376 -0.76 12.57 -29.48
N THR A 377 -1.26 13.39 -28.56
CA THR A 377 -0.65 14.67 -28.17
C THR A 377 0.14 14.56 -26.86
N GLU A 378 0.93 15.57 -26.54
CA GLU A 378 1.76 15.59 -25.33
C GLU A 378 0.93 15.76 -24.07
N ALA A 379 1.26 14.97 -23.04
CA ALA A 379 0.77 15.16 -21.68
C ALA A 379 1.85 15.77 -20.78
N LEU A 380 1.51 16.82 -20.05
CA LEU A 380 2.46 17.55 -19.19
C LEU A 380 2.78 16.82 -17.89
N ARG A 381 1.78 16.15 -17.30
CA ARG A 381 1.92 15.35 -16.07
C ARG A 381 1.47 13.93 -16.33
N ILE A 382 2.37 12.97 -16.22
CA ILE A 382 2.07 11.58 -16.56
C ILE A 382 2.37 10.69 -15.38
N PHE A 383 1.35 9.95 -14.97
CA PHE A 383 1.40 8.96 -13.93
C PHE A 383 0.88 7.63 -14.44
N ALA A 384 1.45 6.53 -13.96
CA ALA A 384 0.87 5.22 -14.18
C ALA A 384 1.02 4.31 -12.96
N VAL A 385 0.18 3.29 -12.92
CA VAL A 385 0.28 2.20 -11.96
C VAL A 385 0.30 0.89 -12.74
N LEU A 386 1.34 0.09 -12.55
CA LEU A 386 1.38 -1.29 -13.01
C LEU A 386 1.04 -2.17 -11.81
N MET A 387 0.20 -3.18 -12.01
CA MET A 387 -0.18 -4.08 -10.91
C MET A 387 -0.56 -5.47 -11.39
N ASP A 388 -0.22 -6.47 -10.57
CA ASP A 388 -0.62 -7.86 -10.73
C ASP A 388 -1.64 -8.22 -9.65
N ASP A 389 -2.82 -8.65 -10.10
CA ASP A 389 -4.02 -9.07 -9.37
C ASP A 389 -4.54 -8.09 -8.30
N PHE A 390 -5.70 -7.47 -8.55
CA PHE A 390 -6.32 -6.60 -7.57
C PHE A 390 -7.84 -6.77 -7.44
N TRP A 391 -8.28 -7.61 -6.49
CA TRP A 391 -9.67 -7.61 -6.01
C TRP A 391 -9.82 -6.71 -4.77
N SER A 392 -10.47 -5.56 -4.95
CA SER A 392 -11.26 -4.75 -4.00
C SER A 392 -10.64 -3.90 -2.87
N CYS A 393 -9.47 -4.18 -2.27
CA CYS A 393 -9.10 -3.50 -1.00
C CYS A 393 -8.06 -2.32 -1.02
N PHE A 394 -7.24 -2.18 -2.06
CA PHE A 394 -6.03 -1.32 -2.13
C PHE A 394 -6.19 -0.18 -3.15
N ALA A 395 -7.10 -0.32 -4.14
CA ALA A 395 -7.66 0.85 -4.82
C ALA A 395 -8.25 1.86 -3.80
N CYS A 396 -8.77 1.34 -2.69
CA CYS A 396 -9.16 2.08 -1.48
C CYS A 396 -7.96 2.83 -0.82
N GLN A 397 -6.79 2.20 -0.73
CA GLN A 397 -5.61 2.76 -0.05
C GLN A 397 -4.74 3.68 -0.93
N LEU A 398 -4.72 3.51 -2.25
CA LEU A 398 -3.91 4.36 -3.14
C LEU A 398 -4.59 5.65 -3.56
N GLY A 399 -5.92 5.68 -3.58
CA GLY A 399 -6.65 6.95 -3.63
C GLY A 399 -6.27 7.90 -2.49
N CYS A 400 -5.77 7.38 -1.36
CA CYS A 400 -5.38 8.20 -0.21
C CYS A 400 -3.98 8.83 -0.29
N THR A 401 -3.03 8.27 -1.07
CA THR A 401 -1.62 8.69 -1.01
C THR A 401 -1.16 9.57 -2.18
N ALA A 402 -1.84 9.55 -3.33
CA ALA A 402 -1.53 10.41 -4.47
C ALA A 402 -1.99 11.89 -4.29
N ALA A 403 -2.56 12.26 -3.14
CA ALA A 403 -3.16 13.57 -2.89
C ALA A 403 -2.22 14.62 -2.24
N ILE A 404 -0.95 14.30 -1.99
CA ILE A 404 -0.01 15.20 -1.29
C ILE A 404 1.06 15.69 -2.27
N GLY A 405 0.66 16.54 -3.22
CA GLY A 405 1.59 17.00 -4.25
C GLY A 405 1.03 18.01 -5.25
N GLY A 406 0.41 19.09 -4.79
CA GLY A 406 0.32 20.34 -5.57
C GLY A 406 -0.95 20.57 -6.41
N GLY A 407 -1.86 21.38 -5.85
CA GLY A 407 -2.51 22.50 -6.54
C GLY A 407 -3.51 22.22 -7.67
N CYS A 408 -4.78 22.51 -7.35
CA CYS A 408 -5.91 22.86 -8.23
C CYS A 408 -6.61 21.74 -9.03
N ILE A 409 -7.80 21.38 -8.54
CA ILE A 409 -9.06 21.14 -9.27
C ILE A 409 -8.89 20.46 -10.65
N ALA A 410 -8.90 19.12 -10.67
CA ALA A 410 -9.33 18.28 -11.81
C ALA A 410 -9.19 16.76 -11.52
N VAL A 411 -9.36 16.31 -10.28
CA VAL A 411 -9.23 14.88 -9.95
C VAL A 411 -10.22 14.51 -8.85
N CYS A 412 -11.49 14.38 -9.20
CA CYS A 412 -12.49 13.73 -8.36
C CYS A 412 -13.46 12.95 -9.24
N PHE A 413 -13.00 11.96 -10.00
CA PHE A 413 -13.81 10.87 -10.53
C PHE A 413 -12.90 9.80 -11.11
N PHE A 414 -12.22 9.04 -10.26
CA PHE A 414 -11.89 7.63 -10.49
C PHE A 414 -11.51 7.02 -9.13
N THR A 415 -12.14 5.89 -8.82
CA THR A 415 -11.97 5.02 -7.63
C THR A 415 -12.64 5.51 -6.34
N VAL A 416 -13.78 4.89 -6.01
CA VAL A 416 -14.44 5.02 -4.70
C VAL A 416 -13.79 4.06 -3.72
N GLY A 417 -13.40 4.60 -2.56
CA GLY A 417 -12.94 3.85 -1.39
C GLY A 417 -12.22 4.68 -0.32
N LEU A 418 -12.95 5.58 0.37
CA LEU A 418 -12.71 6.11 1.73
C LEU A 418 -11.34 6.72 2.11
N ALA A 419 -11.22 8.04 1.93
CA ALA A 419 -10.31 8.90 2.71
C ALA A 419 -11.01 9.33 4.02
N CYS A 420 -10.51 8.84 5.17
CA CYS A 420 -10.95 9.24 6.50
C CYS A 420 -10.02 10.36 7.05
N SER A 421 -10.63 11.39 7.64
CA SER A 421 -10.03 12.43 8.49
C SER A 421 -9.42 13.70 7.87
N ILE A 422 -9.13 13.79 6.56
CA ILE A 422 -8.75 15.06 5.90
C ILE A 422 -9.95 15.73 5.20
N CYS A 423 -10.94 14.94 4.74
CA CYS A 423 -12.19 15.47 4.22
C CYS A 423 -12.93 16.34 5.24
N LEU A 424 -12.86 16.05 6.54
CA LEU A 424 -13.61 16.80 7.56
C LEU A 424 -13.12 18.25 7.74
N TYR A 425 -11.88 18.57 7.39
CA TYR A 425 -11.34 19.92 7.51
C TYR A 425 -11.65 20.77 6.26
N LEU A 426 -11.60 20.17 5.06
CA LEU A 426 -11.95 20.86 3.80
C LEU A 426 -13.47 20.94 3.56
N LEU A 427 -14.26 20.01 4.10
CA LEU A 427 -15.74 20.05 4.06
C LEU A 427 -16.35 21.21 4.86
N THR A 428 -15.57 21.92 5.68
CA THR A 428 -16.07 23.15 6.33
C THR A 428 -16.00 24.37 5.42
N TYR A 429 -15.36 24.29 4.24
CA TYR A 429 -15.05 25.48 3.42
C TYR A 429 -15.08 25.35 1.89
N SER A 430 -15.59 24.26 1.29
CA SER A 430 -15.69 24.13 -0.19
C SER A 430 -17.10 23.77 -0.67
N ASP A 431 -17.53 24.46 -1.74
CA ASP A 431 -18.86 24.48 -2.36
C ASP A 431 -19.59 23.12 -2.48
N PRO A 432 -20.92 23.11 -2.28
CA PRO A 432 -21.70 21.88 -2.22
C PRO A 432 -21.82 21.15 -3.58
N ILE A 433 -21.60 21.81 -4.72
CA ILE A 433 -21.69 21.27 -6.10
C ILE A 433 -20.92 19.94 -6.33
N MET A 434 -19.82 19.71 -5.60
CA MET A 434 -18.91 18.57 -5.86
C MET A 434 -19.30 17.25 -5.20
N THR A 435 -20.15 17.27 -4.17
CA THR A 435 -20.40 16.12 -3.27
C THR A 435 -21.32 15.05 -3.85
N LEU A 436 -21.82 15.29 -5.05
CA LEU A 436 -23.25 15.23 -5.21
C LEU A 436 -23.54 14.37 -6.47
N GLY A 437 -22.68 14.41 -7.51
CA GLY A 437 -22.73 13.50 -8.67
C GLY A 437 -22.25 12.06 -8.47
N CYS A 438 -21.58 11.75 -7.36
CA CYS A 438 -20.83 10.49 -7.23
C CYS A 438 -21.70 9.24 -6.99
N ALA A 439 -22.72 9.33 -6.14
CA ALA A 439 -23.45 8.12 -5.75
C ALA A 439 -24.52 7.70 -6.79
N ALA A 440 -24.83 8.57 -7.76
CA ALA A 440 -25.76 8.31 -8.88
C ALA A 440 -25.29 7.19 -9.77
N VAL A 441 -24.05 7.40 -10.20
CA VAL A 441 -23.45 6.70 -11.30
C VAL A 441 -23.08 5.29 -10.86
N CYS A 442 -22.91 5.09 -9.55
CA CYS A 442 -22.61 3.79 -8.94
C CYS A 442 -23.75 2.77 -9.07
N GLU A 443 -25.01 3.18 -8.92
CA GLU A 443 -26.15 2.25 -9.01
C GLU A 443 -26.56 2.00 -10.48
N TYR A 444 -26.35 2.99 -11.36
CA TYR A 444 -26.72 2.90 -12.78
C TYR A 444 -25.79 2.01 -13.63
N LEU A 445 -24.50 1.90 -13.25
CA LEU A 445 -23.52 1.11 -14.00
C LEU A 445 -23.50 -0.39 -13.62
N GLY A 446 -24.26 -0.82 -12.61
CA GLY A 446 -24.39 -2.24 -12.23
C GLY A 446 -23.10 -2.89 -11.72
N TRP A 447 -22.21 -2.10 -11.10
CA TRP A 447 -20.86 -2.53 -10.67
C TRP A 447 -20.78 -2.97 -9.19
N CYS A 448 -21.91 -3.04 -8.50
CA CYS A 448 -22.08 -3.82 -7.26
C CYS A 448 -23.36 -4.68 -7.38
N PRO A 449 -23.40 -5.90 -6.82
CA PRO A 449 -24.64 -6.62 -6.62
C PRO A 449 -25.58 -5.92 -5.63
#